data_AF-A0A9D9CT75-F1
#
_entry.id   AF-A0A9D9CT75-F1
#
_cell.length_a   1.000
_cell.length_b   1.000
_cell.length_c   1.000
_cell.angle_alpha   90.00
_cell.angle_beta   90.00
_cell.angle_gamma   90.00
#
_symmetry.space_group_name_H-M   'P 1'
#
loop_
_entity.id
_entity.type
_entity.pdbx_description
1 polymer ?
#
loop_
_entity_poly.entity_id
_entity_poly.type
_entity_poly.pdbx_seq_one_letter_code
_entity_poly.pdbx_strand_id
1 'polypeptide(L)'
;MDRTLFNKLTEVEPDALRCMACGSCSATCTAAGYTGMSVRKVLLNLQRGKNEEVRKMLSACMLCGKCTMACPRGINTRSIILNISKLW
;
A
#
# COMPACT_ATOMS: atom_id res chain seq x y z
N MET A 1 -19.43 3.98 -0.60
CA MET A 1 -17.95 3.86 -0.53
C MET A 1 -17.62 2.40 -0.81
N ASP A 2 -17.09 2.08 -1.99
CA ASP A 2 -16.81 0.68 -2.37
C ASP A 2 -15.54 0.19 -1.65
N ARG A 3 -15.69 -0.83 -0.80
CA ARG A 3 -14.59 -1.42 -0.01
C ARG A 3 -14.26 -2.83 -0.49
N THR A 4 -14.85 -3.30 -1.58
CA THR A 4 -14.74 -4.69 -2.05
C THR A 4 -13.29 -5.11 -2.22
N LEU A 5 -12.47 -4.26 -2.84
CA LEU A 5 -11.06 -4.55 -3.07
C LEU A 5 -10.23 -4.55 -1.77
N PHE A 6 -10.53 -3.66 -0.83
CA PHE A 6 -9.89 -3.64 0.48
C PHE A 6 -10.24 -4.89 1.29
N ASN A 7 -11.50 -5.33 1.25
CA ASN A 7 -11.94 -6.55 1.93
C ASN A 7 -11.22 -7.79 1.38
N LYS A 8 -11.15 -7.93 0.05
CA LYS A 8 -10.38 -8.99 -0.62
C LYS A 8 -8.90 -8.96 -0.24
N LEU A 9 -8.30 -7.76 -0.17
CA LEU A 9 -6.92 -7.62 0.31
C LEU A 9 -6.77 -8.16 1.74
N THR A 10 -7.68 -7.82 2.64
CA THR A 10 -7.58 -8.23 4.06
C THR A 10 -7.82 -9.72 4.28
N GLU A 11 -8.48 -10.41 3.35
CA GLU A 11 -8.60 -11.88 3.35
C GLU A 11 -7.25 -12.56 3.06
N VAL A 12 -6.45 -11.99 2.15
CA VAL A 12 -5.12 -12.54 1.77
C VAL A 12 -3.95 -11.95 2.57
N GLU A 13 -4.10 -10.73 3.08
CA GLU A 13 -3.12 -9.95 3.83
C GLU A 13 -3.78 -9.31 5.07
N PRO A 14 -4.09 -10.09 6.12
CA PRO A 14 -4.75 -9.57 7.33
C PRO A 14 -3.97 -8.45 8.01
N ASP A 15 -2.63 -8.43 7.87
CA ASP A 15 -1.76 -7.39 8.41
C ASP A 15 -2.04 -5.99 7.85
N ALA A 16 -2.73 -5.88 6.70
CA ALA A 16 -3.19 -4.60 6.18
C ALA A 16 -4.13 -3.87 7.16
N LEU A 17 -4.89 -4.61 7.99
CA LEU A 17 -5.74 -4.04 9.06
C LEU A 17 -4.93 -3.42 10.19
N ARG A 18 -3.68 -3.84 10.38
CA ARG A 18 -2.79 -3.33 11.44
C ARG A 18 -2.14 -2.00 11.07
N CYS A 19 -2.24 -1.57 9.81
CA CYS A 19 -1.66 -0.31 9.36
C CYS A 19 -2.28 0.88 10.11
N MET A 20 -1.44 1.64 10.83
CA MET A 20 -1.84 2.86 11.55
C MET A 20 -1.62 4.15 10.74
N ALA A 21 -1.33 4.02 9.44
CA ALA A 21 -1.06 5.15 8.55
C ALA A 21 0.04 6.13 9.05
N CYS A 22 1.08 5.66 9.75
CA CYS A 22 2.15 6.52 10.28
C CYS A 22 3.01 7.18 9.19
N GLY A 23 3.18 6.54 8.03
CA GLY A 23 3.92 7.10 6.89
C GLY A 23 5.40 6.75 6.79
N SER A 24 5.98 5.96 7.70
CA SER A 24 7.40 5.55 7.63
C SER A 24 7.77 4.89 6.30
N CYS A 25 6.88 4.02 5.80
CA CYS A 25 7.03 3.37 4.49
C CYS A 25 7.03 4.36 3.31
N SER A 26 6.28 5.45 3.40
CA SER A 26 6.26 6.50 2.38
C SER A 26 7.51 7.38 2.45
N ALA A 27 8.01 7.66 3.66
CA ALA A 27 9.23 8.47 3.85
C ALA A 27 10.50 7.78 3.30
N THR A 28 10.57 6.45 3.37
CA THR A 28 11.71 5.68 2.81
C THR A 28 11.59 5.38 1.31
N CYS A 29 10.41 5.61 0.71
CA CYS A 29 10.16 5.20 -0.66
C CYS A 29 10.90 6.11 -1.65
N THR A 30 11.86 5.54 -2.39
CA THR A 30 12.65 6.28 -3.38
C THR A 30 11.79 6.89 -4.50
N ALA A 31 10.70 6.23 -4.90
CA ALA A 31 9.79 6.75 -5.93
C ALA A 31 8.91 7.91 -5.44
N ALA A 32 8.71 8.06 -4.12
CA ALA A 32 7.75 9.03 -3.57
C ALA A 32 8.04 10.47 -4.00
N GLY A 33 9.32 10.85 -4.07
CA GLY A 33 9.76 12.20 -4.47
C GLY A 33 9.53 12.54 -5.94
N TYR A 34 9.24 11.54 -6.79
CA TYR A 34 9.18 11.72 -8.25
C TYR A 34 7.81 11.38 -8.86
N THR A 35 7.05 10.47 -8.23
CA THR A 35 5.84 9.89 -8.87
C THR A 35 4.58 10.02 -8.01
N GLY A 36 4.69 10.54 -6.80
CA GLY A 36 3.58 10.57 -5.83
C GLY A 36 3.29 9.23 -5.15
N MET A 37 4.11 8.20 -5.40
CA MET A 37 3.99 6.89 -4.76
C MET A 37 4.03 7.01 -3.23
N SER A 38 3.05 6.40 -2.57
CA SER A 38 2.98 6.41 -1.10
C SER A 38 2.18 5.22 -0.61
N VAL A 39 2.86 4.25 0.01
CA VAL A 39 2.23 3.06 0.59
C VAL A 39 1.13 3.43 1.59
N ARG A 40 1.34 4.49 2.39
CA ARG A 40 0.30 5.05 3.27
C ARG A 40 -0.94 5.48 2.50
N LYS A 41 -0.78 6.28 1.43
CA LYS A 41 -1.90 6.77 0.62
C LYS A 41 -2.59 5.63 -0.13
N VAL A 42 -1.84 4.63 -0.60
CA VAL A 42 -2.38 3.41 -1.22
C VAL A 42 -3.40 2.75 -0.29
N LEU A 43 -3.02 2.41 0.94
CA LEU A 43 -3.93 1.74 1.88
C LEU A 43 -5.14 2.62 2.24
N LEU A 44 -4.94 3.92 2.49
CA LEU A 44 -6.04 4.83 2.79
C LEU A 44 -7.01 5.00 1.61
N ASN A 45 -6.49 5.10 0.38
CA ASN A 45 -7.30 5.24 -0.82
C ASN A 45 -8.04 3.95 -1.15
N LEU A 46 -7.42 2.79 -0.92
CA LEU A 46 -8.06 1.48 -1.08
C LEU A 46 -9.23 1.31 -0.09
N GLN A 47 -9.04 1.68 1.19
CA GLN A 47 -10.12 1.72 2.19
C GLN A 47 -11.25 2.68 1.79
N ARG A 48 -10.95 3.70 0.98
CA ARG A 48 -11.90 4.70 0.50
C ARG A 48 -12.54 4.38 -0.85
N GLY A 49 -12.19 3.25 -1.47
CA GLY A 49 -12.67 2.88 -2.81
C GLY A 49 -12.11 3.73 -3.94
N LYS A 50 -11.02 4.46 -3.71
CA LYS A 50 -10.34 5.29 -4.72
C LYS A 50 -9.37 4.45 -5.55
N ASN A 51 -9.87 3.40 -6.19
CA ASN A 51 -9.06 2.36 -6.82
C ASN A 51 -8.19 2.89 -7.98
N GLU A 52 -8.67 3.84 -8.77
CA GLU A 52 -7.89 4.44 -9.87
C GLU A 52 -6.67 5.21 -9.37
N GLU A 53 -6.80 5.93 -8.25
CA GLU A 53 -5.68 6.61 -7.61
C GLU A 53 -4.67 5.60 -7.04
N VAL A 54 -5.16 4.45 -6.55
CA VAL A 54 -4.28 3.36 -6.10
C VAL A 54 -3.52 2.78 -7.29
N ARG A 55 -4.17 2.47 -8.42
CA ARG A 55 -3.50 1.95 -9.62
C ARG A 55 -2.36 2.86 -10.09
N LYS A 56 -2.60 4.18 -10.17
CA LYS A 56 -1.58 5.17 -10.54
C LYS A 56 -0.38 5.19 -9.59
N MET A 57 -0.59 5.01 -8.30
CA MET A 57 0.53 4.92 -7.34
C MET A 57 1.28 3.61 -7.51
N LEU A 58 0.57 2.49 -7.70
CA LEU A 58 1.19 1.17 -7.81
C LEU A 58 2.08 1.02 -9.04
N SER A 59 1.77 1.69 -10.16
CA SER A 59 2.61 1.66 -11.36
C SER A 59 4.02 2.21 -11.14
N ALA A 60 4.21 3.06 -10.12
CA ALA A 60 5.52 3.59 -9.76
C ALA A 60 6.26 2.77 -8.69
N CYS A 61 5.68 1.68 -8.18
CA CYS A 61 6.34 0.84 -7.20
C CYS A 61 7.41 -0.05 -7.85
N MET A 62 8.67 0.12 -7.44
CA MET A 62 9.79 -0.72 -7.90
C MET A 62 9.93 -2.05 -7.13
N LEU A 63 8.98 -2.39 -6.24
CA LEU A 63 9.01 -3.60 -5.40
C LEU A 63 10.32 -3.84 -4.62
N CYS A 64 11.06 -2.78 -4.28
CA CYS A 64 12.38 -2.86 -3.64
C CYS A 64 12.37 -3.31 -2.16
N GLY A 65 11.21 -3.29 -1.48
CA GLY A 65 11.08 -3.79 -0.10
C GLY A 65 11.53 -2.87 1.03
N LYS A 66 12.07 -1.68 0.75
CA LYS A 66 12.49 -0.71 1.79
C LYS A 66 11.36 -0.35 2.78
N CYS A 67 10.13 -0.27 2.27
CA CYS A 67 8.94 0.01 3.07
C CYS A 67 8.67 -1.04 4.16
N THR A 68 9.01 -2.32 3.93
CA THR A 68 8.87 -3.38 4.92
C THR A 68 9.85 -3.16 6.09
N MET A 69 11.11 -2.84 5.78
CA MET A 69 12.13 -2.57 6.80
C MET A 69 11.81 -1.33 7.64
N ALA A 70 11.15 -0.33 7.06
CA ALA A 70 10.79 0.90 7.77
C ALA A 70 9.50 0.82 8.58
N CYS A 71 8.73 -0.28 8.52
CA CYS A 71 7.44 -0.36 9.19
C CYS A 71 7.61 -0.61 10.70
N PRO A 72 7.18 0.31 11.59
CA PRO A 72 7.33 0.13 13.03
C PRO A 72 6.40 -0.96 13.62
N ARG A 73 5.42 -1.45 12.85
CA ARG A 73 4.52 -2.54 13.25
C ARG A 73 4.91 -3.89 12.66
N GLY A 74 6.05 -3.98 11.95
CA GLY A 74 6.52 -5.20 11.31
C GLY A 74 5.68 -5.67 10.11
N ILE A 75 4.82 -4.81 9.55
CA ILE A 75 3.95 -5.18 8.44
C ILE A 75 4.77 -5.36 7.16
N ASN A 76 4.56 -6.48 6.46
CA ASN A 76 5.16 -6.73 5.15
C ASN A 76 4.49 -5.89 4.04
N THR A 77 4.75 -4.58 4.06
CA THR A 77 4.14 -3.63 3.13
C THR A 77 4.49 -3.90 1.67
N ARG A 78 5.64 -4.52 1.38
CA ARG A 78 5.95 -5.00 0.01
C ARG A 78 4.95 -6.06 -0.45
N SER A 79 4.63 -7.04 0.40
CA SER A 79 3.66 -8.10 0.09
C SER A 79 2.26 -7.52 -0.12
N ILE A 80 1.84 -6.58 0.75
CA ILE A 80 0.58 -5.83 0.58
C ILE A 80 0.51 -5.20 -0.81
N ILE A 81 1.54 -4.43 -1.23
CA ILE A 81 1.54 -3.77 -2.53
C ILE A 81 1.43 -4.80 -3.66
N LEU A 82 2.21 -5.88 -3.61
CA LEU A 82 2.20 -6.93 -4.61
C LEU A 82 0.83 -7.61 -4.71
N ASN A 83 0.18 -7.88 -3.57
CA ASN A 83 -1.12 -8.55 -3.54
C ASN A 83 -2.26 -7.63 -4.00
N ILE A 84 -2.20 -6.32 -3.75
CA ILE A 84 -3.15 -5.37 -4.36
C ILE A 84 -3.07 -5.45 -5.89
N SER A 85 -1.86 -5.47 -6.46
CA SER A 85 -1.67 -5.57 -7.92
C SER A 85 -2.21 -6.86 -8.54
N LYS A 86 -2.34 -7.95 -7.78
CA LYS A 86 -2.90 -9.23 -8.24
C LYS A 86 -4.43 -9.32 -8.15
N LEU A 87 -5.07 -8.38 -7.44
CA LEU A 87 -6.52 -8.36 -7.26
C LEU A 87 -7.26 -7.64 -8.39
N TRP A 88 -6.53 -7.24 -9.44
CA TRP A 88 -7.05 -6.65 -10.67
C TRP A 88 -6.90 -7.59 -11.85
#